data_AF-A0A956FR93-F1
#
_entry.id   AF-A0A956FR93-F1
#
_cell.length_a   1.000
_cell.length_b   1.000
_cell.length_c   1.000
_cell.angle_alpha   90.00
_cell.angle_beta   90.00
_cell.angle_gamma   90.00
#
_symmetry.space_group_name_H-M   'P 1'
#
loop_
_entity.id
_entity.type
_entity.pdbx_description
1 polymer ?
#
loop_
_entity_poly.entity_id
_entity_poly.type
_entity_poly.pdbx_seq_one_letter_code
_entity_poly.pdbx_strand_id
1 'polypeptide(L)'
;MLTLDRYLAINHRIATALPGRAVKAAYRVDPGEDDPACEDIGDLVLTLTDGELFITVDEGRRNIILFDDAARVAGLRRPRGQLSGAETSPNVIDVLTAGPLLRVVVLRRPRGDSDYEEGHLCGLALTTRAGEVCVGAYLTELDDAGVCVLDPGALDPSVERTSLP
;
A
#
# COMPACT_ATOMS: atom_id res chain seq x y z
N MET A 1 -20.97 -7.78 -6.56
CA MET A 1 -19.80 -7.06 -7.10
C MET A 1 -19.88 -5.61 -6.62
N LEU A 2 -18.82 -5.06 -6.02
CA LEU A 2 -18.77 -3.64 -5.65
C LEU A 2 -18.61 -2.79 -6.93
N THR A 3 -19.31 -1.65 -7.02
CA THR A 3 -19.08 -0.68 -8.10
C THR A 3 -17.72 0.00 -7.91
N LEU A 4 -17.12 0.51 -8.99
CA LEU A 4 -15.87 1.27 -8.93
C LEU A 4 -15.98 2.46 -7.98
N ASP A 5 -17.08 3.21 -8.04
CA ASP A 5 -17.31 4.35 -7.14
C ASP A 5 -17.30 3.96 -5.66
N ARG A 6 -17.92 2.82 -5.33
CA ARG A 6 -17.97 2.33 -3.95
C ARG A 6 -16.60 1.87 -3.48
N TYR A 7 -15.83 1.27 -4.38
CA TYR A 7 -14.45 0.86 -4.13
C TYR A 7 -13.56 2.08 -3.83
N LEU A 8 -13.60 3.10 -4.70
CA LEU A 8 -12.83 4.33 -4.52
C LEU A 8 -13.24 5.10 -3.26
N ALA A 9 -14.54 5.12 -2.95
CA ALA A 9 -15.05 5.74 -1.73
C ALA A 9 -14.55 5.04 -0.45
N ILE A 10 -14.45 3.71 -0.44
CA ILE A 10 -13.90 2.95 0.69
C ILE A 10 -12.42 3.28 0.87
N ASN A 11 -11.62 3.17 -0.20
CA ASN A 11 -10.19 3.47 -0.15
C ASN A 11 -9.94 4.90 0.31
N HIS A 12 -10.67 5.87 -0.24
CA HIS A 12 -10.56 7.27 0.16
C HIS A 12 -10.92 7.46 1.64
N ARG A 13 -12.04 6.90 2.11
CA ARG A 13 -12.45 6.97 3.53
C ARG A 13 -11.36 6.43 4.46
N ILE A 14 -10.79 5.28 4.11
CA ILE A 14 -9.72 4.65 4.90
C ILE A 14 -8.47 5.54 4.89
N ALA A 15 -8.02 5.97 3.71
CA ALA A 15 -6.82 6.79 3.57
C ALA A 15 -6.94 8.13 4.32
N THR A 16 -8.11 8.77 4.31
CA THR A 16 -8.38 10.02 5.05
C THR A 16 -8.37 9.82 6.57
N ALA A 17 -8.63 8.60 7.05
CA ALA A 17 -8.62 8.28 8.48
C ALA A 17 -7.23 7.85 9.00
N LEU A 18 -6.23 7.69 8.13
CA LEU A 18 -4.88 7.25 8.51
C LEU A 18 -4.02 8.31 9.24
N PRO A 19 -4.06 9.60 8.88
CA PRO A 19 -3.29 10.62 9.60
C PRO A 19 -3.54 10.59 11.12
N GLY A 20 -2.45 10.70 11.89
CA GLY A 20 -2.46 10.61 13.35
C GLY A 20 -2.26 9.20 13.91
N ARG A 21 -2.47 8.15 13.12
CA ARG A 21 -2.21 6.75 13.50
C ARG A 21 -0.72 6.44 13.32
N ALA A 22 -0.12 5.64 14.21
CA ALA A 22 1.28 5.22 14.07
C ALA A 22 1.37 3.77 13.60
N VAL A 23 2.30 3.47 12.69
CA VAL A 23 2.61 2.11 12.26
C VAL A 23 3.58 1.48 13.25
N LYS A 24 3.20 0.34 13.82
CA LYS A 24 4.03 -0.45 14.75
C LYS A 24 4.87 -1.49 14.03
N ALA A 25 4.31 -2.10 12.99
CA ALA A 25 4.94 -3.15 12.21
C ALA A 25 4.29 -3.28 10.84
N ALA A 26 5.00 -3.89 9.90
CA ALA A 26 4.53 -4.21 8.56
C ALA A 26 4.84 -5.68 8.24
N TYR A 27 3.89 -6.41 7.67
CA TYR A 27 4.01 -7.84 7.41
C TYR A 27 3.57 -8.20 5.99
N ARG A 28 4.30 -9.11 5.37
CA ARG A 28 3.87 -9.78 4.14
C ARG A 28 2.89 -10.90 4.46
N VAL A 29 1.84 -10.99 3.65
CA VAL A 29 0.83 -12.04 3.76
C VAL A 29 1.06 -13.06 2.65
N ASP A 30 1.09 -14.34 3.04
CA ASP A 30 1.37 -15.45 2.13
C ASP A 30 0.24 -15.62 1.09
N PRO A 31 0.53 -15.58 -0.24
CA PRO A 31 -0.47 -15.89 -1.26
C PRO A 31 -0.81 -17.39 -1.34
N GLY A 32 -0.05 -18.28 -0.69
CA GLY A 32 -0.33 -19.72 -0.61
C GLY A 32 0.57 -20.60 -1.48
N GLU A 33 1.56 -20.04 -2.17
CA GLU A 33 2.60 -20.80 -2.89
C GLU A 33 3.99 -20.23 -2.56
N ASP A 34 4.93 -21.12 -2.22
CA ASP A 34 6.32 -20.81 -1.91
C ASP A 34 7.08 -20.39 -3.18
N ASP A 35 6.75 -19.24 -3.76
CA ASP A 35 7.55 -18.61 -4.80
C ASP A 35 8.59 -17.66 -4.17
N PRO A 36 9.90 -17.99 -4.20
CA PRO A 36 10.95 -17.13 -3.68
C PRO A 36 11.17 -15.86 -4.52
N ALA A 37 10.65 -15.77 -5.76
CA ALA A 37 10.68 -14.54 -6.54
C ALA A 37 9.63 -13.51 -6.08
N CYS A 38 8.63 -13.94 -5.29
CA CYS A 38 7.57 -13.11 -4.73
C CYS A 38 7.84 -12.67 -3.27
N GLU A 39 9.08 -12.81 -2.77
CA GLU A 39 9.42 -12.48 -1.38
C GLU A 39 9.19 -10.99 -1.06
N ASP A 40 9.44 -10.11 -2.03
CA ASP A 40 9.34 -8.66 -1.86
C ASP A 40 8.01 -8.05 -2.36
N ILE A 41 7.15 -8.85 -2.99
CA ILE A 41 5.95 -8.38 -3.71
C ILE A 41 4.75 -9.23 -3.27
N GLY A 42 3.73 -8.59 -2.71
CA GLY A 42 2.53 -9.30 -2.26
C GLY A 42 1.69 -8.48 -1.30
N ASP A 43 0.58 -9.06 -0.85
CA ASP A 43 -0.32 -8.42 0.11
C ASP A 43 0.42 -7.94 1.37
N LEU A 44 0.00 -6.79 1.90
CA LEU A 44 0.67 -6.09 2.99
C LEU A 44 -0.29 -5.82 4.13
N VAL A 45 0.12 -6.17 5.35
CA VAL A 45 -0.54 -5.75 6.59
C VAL A 45 0.33 -4.71 7.27
N LEU A 46 -0.24 -3.53 7.56
CA LEU A 46 0.34 -2.55 8.48
C LEU A 46 -0.39 -2.65 9.81
N THR A 47 0.32 -3.05 10.86
CA THR A 47 -0.21 -2.99 12.23
C THR A 47 -0.11 -1.57 12.73
N LEU A 48 -1.24 -0.95 13.00
CA LEU A 48 -1.36 0.42 13.49
C LEU A 48 -1.56 0.44 15.01
N THR A 49 -1.51 1.62 15.61
CA THR A 49 -1.71 1.79 17.06
C THR A 49 -3.07 1.33 17.57
N ASP A 50 -4.08 1.38 16.72
CA ASP A 50 -5.52 1.28 16.99
C ASP A 50 -6.23 0.35 15.99
N GLY A 51 -5.49 -0.55 15.33
CA GLY A 51 -6.05 -1.52 14.40
C GLY A 51 -5.01 -1.99 13.39
N GLU A 52 -5.48 -2.56 12.28
CA GLU A 52 -4.63 -3.05 11.21
C GLU A 52 -5.17 -2.53 9.87
N LEU A 53 -4.26 -2.19 8.96
CA LEU A 53 -4.57 -1.85 7.58
C LEU A 53 -4.07 -2.97 6.69
N PHE A 54 -4.98 -3.58 5.94
CA PHE A 54 -4.63 -4.55 4.89
C PHE A 54 -4.67 -3.89 3.52
N ILE A 55 -3.64 -4.16 2.72
CA ILE A 55 -3.44 -3.61 1.38
C ILE A 55 -3.18 -4.78 0.44
N THR A 56 -4.00 -4.90 -0.60
CA THR A 56 -3.94 -5.97 -1.61
C THR A 56 -4.19 -5.39 -2.99
N VAL A 57 -4.01 -6.19 -4.03
CA VAL A 57 -4.22 -5.79 -5.42
C VAL A 57 -5.47 -6.45 -5.99
N ASP A 58 -6.36 -5.66 -6.58
CA ASP A 58 -7.39 -6.14 -7.50
C ASP A 58 -6.76 -6.19 -8.90
N GLU A 59 -6.22 -7.34 -9.32
CA GLU A 59 -5.58 -7.51 -10.63
C GLU A 59 -6.54 -7.21 -11.79
N GLY A 60 -7.83 -7.56 -11.64
CA GLY A 60 -8.84 -7.34 -12.66
C GLY A 60 -9.13 -5.86 -12.93
N ARG A 61 -8.84 -5.00 -11.94
CA ARG A 61 -8.97 -3.53 -12.05
C ARG A 61 -7.62 -2.80 -11.98
N ARG A 62 -6.55 -3.57 -11.86
CA ARG A 62 -5.18 -3.15 -11.52
C ARG A 62 -5.09 -2.21 -10.32
N ASN A 63 -6.01 -2.18 -9.37
CA ASN A 63 -6.07 -1.15 -8.33
C ASN A 63 -5.64 -1.72 -6.96
N ILE A 64 -5.14 -0.91 -6.01
CA ILE A 64 -4.95 -1.40 -4.65
C ILE A 64 -6.23 -1.28 -3.83
N ILE A 65 -6.55 -2.30 -3.02
CA ILE A 65 -7.71 -2.32 -2.12
C ILE A 65 -7.23 -2.10 -0.68
N LEU A 66 -7.93 -1.24 0.07
CA LEU A 66 -7.66 -0.99 1.49
C LEU A 66 -8.77 -1.57 2.38
N PHE A 67 -8.38 -2.17 3.52
CA PHE A 67 -9.32 -2.63 4.54
C PHE A 67 -8.88 -2.19 5.95
N ASP A 68 -9.80 -1.59 6.73
CA ASP A 68 -9.57 -1.02 8.07
C ASP A 68 -9.97 -1.97 9.22
N ASP A 69 -9.83 -3.28 9.03
CA ASP A 69 -9.96 -4.28 10.09
C ASP A 69 -9.44 -5.63 9.60
N ALA A 70 -8.13 -5.85 9.76
CA ALA A 70 -7.51 -7.09 9.30
C ALA A 70 -7.95 -8.31 10.11
N ALA A 71 -8.69 -8.21 11.23
CA ALA A 71 -9.26 -9.37 11.92
C ALA A 71 -10.26 -10.14 11.03
N ARG A 72 -10.86 -9.48 10.04
CA ARG A 72 -11.70 -10.11 9.02
C ARG A 72 -10.89 -10.76 7.88
N VAL A 73 -9.62 -10.41 7.74
CA VAL A 73 -8.68 -10.87 6.71
C VAL A 73 -7.67 -11.90 7.25
N ALA A 74 -7.32 -11.85 8.54
CA ALA A 74 -6.43 -12.78 9.24
C ALA A 74 -7.03 -14.19 9.36
N GLY A 75 -8.35 -14.33 9.17
CA GLY A 75 -8.99 -15.63 8.96
C GLY A 75 -8.71 -16.27 7.59
N LEU A 76 -8.14 -15.51 6.63
CA LEU A 76 -7.96 -15.93 5.24
C LEU A 76 -6.51 -16.27 4.87
N ARG A 77 -5.50 -15.66 5.52
CA ARG A 77 -4.08 -15.88 5.17
C ARG A 77 -3.16 -15.71 6.38
N ARG A 78 -2.11 -16.55 6.50
CA ARG A 78 -1.13 -16.48 7.60
C ARG A 78 -0.08 -15.38 7.30
N PRO A 79 0.31 -14.55 8.29
CA PRO A 79 1.48 -13.68 8.13
C PRO A 79 2.71 -14.53 7.83
N ARG A 80 3.44 -14.23 6.75
CA ARG A 80 4.60 -15.02 6.30
C ARG A 80 5.89 -14.50 6.93
N GLY A 81 6.05 -13.18 6.98
CA GLY A 81 7.24 -12.52 7.50
C GLY A 81 6.99 -11.06 7.81
N GLN A 82 7.65 -10.56 8.86
CA GLN A 82 7.72 -9.13 9.11
C GLN A 82 8.66 -8.53 8.06
N LEU A 83 8.25 -7.45 7.41
CA LEU A 83 9.14 -6.72 6.50
C LEU A 83 10.38 -6.30 7.28
N SER A 84 11.53 -6.79 6.83
CA SER A 84 12.81 -6.44 7.41
C SER A 84 13.50 -5.38 6.54
N GLY A 85 14.30 -4.50 7.15
CA GLY A 85 15.09 -3.50 6.41
C GLY A 85 16.18 -4.10 5.51
N ALA A 86 16.29 -5.43 5.42
CA ALA A 86 17.18 -6.12 4.49
C ALA A 86 16.53 -6.38 3.12
N GLU A 87 15.20 -6.39 3.05
CA GLU A 87 14.37 -6.74 1.87
C GLU A 87 13.83 -5.48 1.14
N THR A 88 13.77 -4.36 1.85
CA THR A 88 13.43 -3.04 1.31
C THR A 88 14.59 -2.10 1.59
N SER A 89 14.71 -1.01 0.83
CA SER A 89 15.72 0.03 1.11
C SER A 89 15.74 0.30 2.63
N PRO A 90 16.90 0.15 3.32
CA PRO A 90 16.95 -0.04 4.77
C PRO A 90 16.30 1.07 5.60
N ASN A 91 16.05 2.23 4.98
CA ASN A 91 15.39 3.37 5.61
C ASN A 91 13.85 3.29 5.60
N VAL A 92 13.23 2.46 4.75
CA VAL A 92 11.79 2.50 4.49
C VAL A 92 10.99 2.04 5.72
N ILE A 93 11.39 0.94 6.37
CA ILE A 93 10.70 0.45 7.57
C ILE A 93 10.92 1.40 8.75
N ASP A 94 12.13 1.95 8.89
CA ASP A 94 12.45 2.95 9.90
C ASP A 94 11.58 4.20 9.71
N VAL A 95 11.44 4.70 8.48
CA VAL A 95 10.56 5.84 8.19
C VAL A 95 9.11 5.51 8.48
N LEU A 96 8.61 4.35 8.05
CA LEU A 96 7.22 3.94 8.24
C LEU A 96 6.84 3.83 9.73
N THR A 97 7.78 3.35 10.56
CA THR A 97 7.58 3.13 12.00
C THR A 97 8.03 4.30 12.90
N ALA A 98 8.53 5.40 12.32
CA ALA A 98 9.03 6.58 13.04
C ALA A 98 7.96 7.46 13.71
N GLY A 99 6.84 6.86 14.12
CA GLY A 99 5.75 7.50 14.85
C GLY A 99 4.49 7.73 14.00
N PRO A 100 3.63 8.69 14.39
CA PRO A 100 2.37 8.94 13.71
C PRO A 100 2.54 9.38 12.26
N LEU A 101 1.64 8.91 11.40
CA LEU A 101 1.46 9.41 10.04
C LEU A 101 1.03 10.87 10.11
N LEU A 102 1.86 11.77 9.60
CA LEU A 102 1.59 13.20 9.54
C LEU A 102 0.72 13.56 8.34
N ARG A 103 0.93 12.86 7.24
CA ARG A 103 0.23 13.11 5.97
C ARG A 103 0.09 11.80 5.20
N VAL A 104 -1.05 11.65 4.55
CA VAL A 104 -1.31 10.59 3.60
C VAL A 104 -1.73 11.22 2.28
N VAL A 105 -1.05 10.84 1.21
CA VAL A 105 -1.33 11.28 -0.15
C VAL A 105 -1.70 10.06 -0.98
N VAL A 106 -2.76 10.16 -1.77
CA VAL A 106 -3.15 9.10 -2.69
C VAL A 106 -2.29 9.17 -3.94
N LEU A 107 -1.78 8.03 -4.37
CA LEU A 107 -1.02 7.87 -5.61
C LEU A 107 -1.92 7.30 -6.70
N ARG A 108 -1.80 7.85 -7.91
CA ARG A 108 -2.62 7.47 -9.08
C ARG A 108 -1.75 7.38 -10.32
N ARG A 109 -2.08 6.49 -11.26
CA ARG A 109 -1.49 6.54 -12.61
C ARG A 109 -2.33 7.43 -13.53
N PRO A 110 -1.70 8.33 -14.30
CA PRO A 110 -2.40 9.17 -15.26
C PRO A 110 -2.96 8.34 -16.40
N ARG A 111 -4.07 8.81 -16.97
CA ARG A 111 -4.77 8.15 -18.08
C ARG A 111 -3.88 8.19 -19.33
N GLY A 112 -3.35 7.05 -19.75
CA GLY A 112 -2.43 6.98 -20.90
C GLY A 112 -1.98 5.57 -21.29
N ASP A 113 -1.84 4.68 -20.30
CA ASP A 113 -1.69 3.25 -20.56
C ASP A 113 -3.09 2.62 -20.65
N SER A 114 -3.36 1.89 -21.73
CA SER A 114 -4.69 1.41 -22.16
C SER A 114 -5.44 0.53 -21.16
N ASP A 115 -4.82 0.20 -20.03
CA ASP A 115 -5.24 -0.84 -19.11
C ASP A 115 -5.73 -0.29 -17.75
N TYR A 116 -5.66 1.03 -17.52
CA TYR A 116 -6.05 1.64 -16.24
C TYR A 116 -7.31 2.50 -16.38
N GLU A 117 -8.36 2.17 -15.60
CA GLU A 117 -9.59 2.95 -15.55
C GLU A 117 -9.40 4.30 -14.81
N GLU A 118 -10.29 5.24 -15.08
CA GLU A 118 -10.32 6.55 -14.44
C GLU A 118 -10.42 6.42 -12.91
N GLY A 119 -9.51 7.07 -12.18
CA GLY A 119 -9.47 6.98 -10.73
C GLY A 119 -8.64 5.81 -10.16
N HIS A 120 -7.79 5.18 -10.98
CA HIS A 120 -6.80 4.19 -10.57
C HIS A 120 -6.01 4.65 -9.33
N LEU A 121 -6.18 3.94 -8.22
CA LEU A 121 -5.48 4.19 -6.98
C LEU A 121 -4.37 3.13 -6.91
N CYS A 122 -3.15 3.54 -7.24
CA CYS A 122 -2.01 2.62 -7.30
C CYS A 122 -1.28 2.55 -5.96
N GLY A 123 -1.44 3.54 -5.09
CA GLY A 123 -0.74 3.55 -3.81
C GLY A 123 -1.12 4.67 -2.87
N LEU A 124 -0.37 4.72 -1.77
CA LEU A 124 -0.37 5.76 -0.76
C LEU A 124 1.07 6.21 -0.52
N ALA A 125 1.31 7.52 -0.50
CA ALA A 125 2.50 8.10 0.10
C ALA A 125 2.20 8.46 1.56
N LEU A 126 2.96 7.85 2.46
CA LEU A 126 2.82 7.93 3.91
C LEU A 126 3.98 8.75 4.47
N THR A 127 3.69 9.93 5.02
CA THR A 127 4.70 10.82 5.60
C THR A 127 4.74 10.68 7.12
N THR A 128 5.91 10.47 7.70
CA THR A 128 6.19 10.54 9.14
C THR A 128 7.18 11.66 9.44
N ARG A 129 7.68 11.76 10.68
CA ARG A 129 8.74 12.71 11.02
C ARG A 129 10.11 12.34 10.44
N ALA A 130 10.33 11.07 10.14
CA ALA A 130 11.61 10.60 9.58
C ALA A 130 11.67 10.74 8.06
N GLY A 131 10.54 10.89 7.38
CA GLY A 131 10.50 11.02 5.93
C GLY A 131 9.16 10.60 5.35
N GLU A 132 9.18 10.23 4.08
CA GLU A 132 8.02 9.73 3.36
C GLU A 132 8.36 8.37 2.74
N VAL A 133 7.41 7.46 2.72
CA VAL A 133 7.48 6.17 2.03
C VAL A 133 6.24 5.98 1.17
N CYS A 134 6.38 5.22 0.09
CA CYS A 134 5.30 4.92 -0.82
C CYS A 134 4.94 3.44 -0.71
N VAL A 135 3.65 3.15 -0.61
CA VAL A 135 3.10 1.80 -0.45
C VAL A 135 2.04 1.60 -1.52
N GLY A 136 2.12 0.55 -2.32
CA GLY A 136 1.13 0.32 -3.38
C GLY A 136 1.61 -0.67 -4.42
N ALA A 137 0.90 -0.80 -5.53
CA ALA A 137 1.27 -1.62 -6.68
C ALA A 137 1.38 -0.72 -7.92
N TYR A 138 2.05 -1.19 -8.98
CA TYR A 138 2.20 -0.42 -10.22
C TYR A 138 2.86 0.96 -10.00
N LEU A 139 3.77 1.05 -9.03
CA LEU A 139 4.42 2.30 -8.61
C LEU A 139 5.70 2.61 -9.39
N THR A 140 6.23 1.66 -10.13
CA THR A 140 7.46 1.76 -10.93
C THR A 140 7.16 1.43 -12.39
N GLU A 141 8.13 1.60 -13.29
CA GLU A 141 7.99 1.18 -14.71
C GLU A 141 7.83 -0.35 -14.86
N LEU A 142 8.20 -1.12 -13.82
CA LEU A 142 7.94 -2.55 -13.76
C LEU A 142 6.48 -2.76 -13.37
N ASP A 143 5.72 -3.46 -14.22
CA ASP A 143 4.30 -3.80 -14.00
C ASP A 143 4.17 -4.94 -12.97
N ASP A 144 4.76 -4.72 -11.79
CA ASP A 144 4.76 -5.67 -10.69
C ASP A 144 3.35 -5.74 -10.06
N ALA A 145 2.73 -6.91 -10.16
CA ALA A 145 1.32 -7.13 -9.81
C ALA A 145 1.02 -7.18 -8.29
N GLY A 146 1.97 -6.85 -7.41
CA GLY A 146 1.79 -6.90 -5.96
C GLY A 146 2.16 -5.61 -5.24
N VAL A 147 1.76 -5.55 -3.96
CA VAL A 147 2.03 -4.37 -3.14
C VAL A 147 3.52 -4.32 -2.79
N CYS A 148 4.20 -3.25 -3.18
CA CYS A 148 5.56 -2.90 -2.82
C CYS A 148 5.59 -1.74 -1.81
N VAL A 149 6.70 -1.63 -1.09
CA VAL A 149 7.02 -0.50 -0.20
C VAL A 149 8.36 0.08 -0.65
N LEU A 150 8.37 1.36 -1.00
CA LEU A 150 9.51 1.99 -1.67
C LEU A 150 9.76 3.42 -1.19
N ASP A 151 11.00 3.84 -1.38
CA ASP A 151 11.40 5.24 -1.26
C ASP A 151 10.69 6.10 -2.33
N PRO A 152 10.28 7.34 -2.02
CA PRO A 152 9.65 8.24 -2.97
C PRO A 152 10.47 8.51 -4.24
N GLY A 153 11.80 8.42 -4.16
CA GLY A 153 12.70 8.62 -5.30
C GLY A 153 12.69 7.47 -6.31
N ALA A 154 12.11 6.31 -5.95
CA ALA A 154 11.94 5.17 -6.84
C ALA A 154 10.58 5.16 -7.56
N LEU A 155 9.71 6.14 -7.27
CA LEU A 155 8.43 6.27 -7.97
C LEU A 155 8.65 6.63 -9.43
N ASP A 156 7.86 6.00 -10.29
CA ASP A 156 7.74 6.41 -11.67
C ASP A 156 7.28 7.90 -11.74
N PRO A 157 7.95 8.75 -12.53
CA PRO A 157 7.62 10.18 -12.64
C PRO A 157 6.19 10.47 -13.11
N SER A 158 5.54 9.53 -13.78
CA SER A 158 4.15 9.66 -14.22
C SER A 158 3.16 9.53 -13.07
N VAL A 159 3.53 8.92 -11.94
CA VAL A 159 2.62 8.72 -10.80
C VAL A 159 2.18 10.06 -10.22
N GLU A 160 0.88 10.33 -10.32
CA GLU A 160 0.24 11.53 -9.81
C GLU A 160 -0.01 11.42 -8.31
N ARG A 161 0.17 12.56 -7.62
CA ARG A 161 -0.02 12.70 -6.19
C ARG A 161 -1.25 13.55 -5.92
N THR A 162 -2.30 12.96 -5.35
CA THR A 162 -3.51 13.66 -4.95
C THR A 162 -3.57 13.75 -3.43
N SER A 163 -3.44 14.97 -2.90
CA SER A 163 -3.69 15.21 -1.47
C SER A 163 -5.15 14.91 -1.13
N LEU A 164 -5.34 14.26 0.01
CA LEU A 164 -6.68 14.10 0.59
C LEU A 164 -7.13 15.44 1.19
N PRO A 165 -8.44 15.76 1.12
CA PRO A 165 -9.01 16.96 1.73
C PRO A 165 -8.94 16.95 3.26
#